data_AF-A0A1V0TIT6-F1
#
_entry.id   AF-A0A1V0TIT6-F1
#
_cell.length_a   1.000
_cell.length_b   1.000
_cell.length_c   1.000
_cell.angle_alpha   90.00
_cell.angle_beta   90.00
_cell.angle_gamma   90.00
#
_symmetry.space_group_name_H-M   'P 1'
#
loop_
_entity.id
_entity.type
_entity.pdbx_description
1 polymer ?
#
loop_
_entity_poly.entity_id
_entity_poly.type
_entity_poly.pdbx_seq_one_letter_code
_entity_poly.pdbx_strand_id
1 'polypeptide(L)'
;MGPPVGDIRVDTAKVRSTGDDMKALSSDTQRRLSHVLDSSWEVYYDALLWKSGSAVMSCRTAWEDHMVELAKKMGELGQKLQDSADGYDAADQEAVSWLRAGMRPAEALTPWSRTRISSAPTHGSERTPPTTGRHWRSTR
;
A
#
# COMPACT_ATOMS: atom_id res chain seq x y z
N MET A 1 26.02 22.63 8.63
CA MET A 1 25.01 21.65 9.07
C MET A 1 23.69 22.08 8.45
N GLY A 2 23.21 21.36 7.44
CA GLY A 2 21.90 21.63 6.85
C GLY A 2 20.79 21.29 7.84
N PRO A 3 19.60 21.90 7.71
CA PRO A 3 18.49 21.58 8.60
C PRO A 3 18.22 20.07 8.55
N PRO A 4 17.84 19.44 9.68
CA PRO A 4 17.37 18.07 9.65
C PRO A 4 16.23 18.01 8.62
N VAL A 5 16.25 17.00 7.75
CA VAL A 5 15.16 16.73 6.81
C VAL A 5 13.89 16.72 7.65
N GLY A 6 13.10 17.77 7.49
CA GLY A 6 12.02 18.10 8.43
C GLY A 6 11.01 16.97 8.50
N ASP A 7 10.43 16.80 9.68
CA ASP A 7 9.30 15.92 9.93
C ASP A 7 8.17 16.25 8.93
N ILE A 8 8.08 15.49 7.83
CA ILE A 8 7.05 15.67 6.81
C ILE A 8 5.77 15.07 7.39
N ARG A 9 4.91 15.94 7.95
CA ARG A 9 3.59 15.54 8.42
C ARG A 9 2.64 15.43 7.22
N VAL A 10 2.36 14.20 6.80
CA VAL A 10 1.37 13.92 5.75
C VAL A 10 -0.02 13.89 6.40
N ASP A 11 -0.94 14.70 5.88
CA ASP A 11 -2.35 14.64 6.26
C ASP A 11 -3.04 13.53 5.45
N THR A 12 -2.98 12.29 5.95
CA THR A 12 -3.49 11.09 5.27
C THR A 12 -4.99 11.17 4.99
N ALA A 13 -5.76 11.88 5.82
CA ALA A 13 -7.18 12.12 5.59
C ALA A 13 -7.43 12.97 4.32
N LYS A 14 -6.67 14.07 4.13
CA LYS A 14 -6.79 14.88 2.91
C LYS A 14 -6.30 14.15 1.66
N VAL A 15 -5.23 13.36 1.79
CA VAL A 15 -4.72 12.54 0.67
C VAL A 15 -5.78 11.52 0.24
N ARG A 16 -6.43 10.85 1.19
CA ARG A 16 -7.52 9.90 0.93
C ARG A 16 -8.73 10.57 0.26
N SER A 17 -9.15 11.73 0.78
CA SER A 17 -10.22 12.55 0.17
C SER A 17 -9.89 12.96 -1.26
N THR A 18 -8.65 13.38 -1.53
CA THR A 18 -8.22 13.72 -2.89
C THR A 18 -8.29 12.50 -3.81
N GLY A 19 -7.90 11.33 -3.31
CA GLY A 19 -8.03 10.07 -4.04
C GLY A 19 -9.48 9.74 -4.39
N ASP A 20 -10.42 9.94 -3.46
CA ASP A 20 -11.86 9.78 -3.70
C ASP A 20 -12.38 10.76 -4.76
N ASP A 21 -12.02 12.04 -4.64
CA ASP A 21 -12.40 13.09 -5.61
C ASP A 21 -11.89 12.75 -7.02
N MET A 22 -10.66 12.26 -7.14
CA MET A 22 -10.07 11.85 -8.43
C MET A 22 -10.78 10.64 -9.03
N LYS A 23 -11.19 9.66 -8.21
CA LYS A 23 -11.96 8.51 -8.68
C LYS A 23 -13.37 8.93 -9.14
N ALA A 24 -14.03 9.81 -8.39
CA ALA A 24 -15.33 10.36 -8.78
C ALA A 24 -15.25 11.17 -10.08
N LEU A 25 -14.26 12.07 -10.17
CA LEU A 25 -14.02 12.87 -11.38
C LEU A 25 -13.69 11.99 -12.59
N SER A 26 -12.86 10.96 -12.40
CA SER A 26 -12.54 9.98 -13.44
C SER A 26 -13.81 9.30 -13.97
N SER A 27 -14.67 8.83 -13.08
CA SER A 27 -15.92 8.15 -13.46
C SER A 27 -16.88 9.07 -14.22
N ASP A 28 -17.09 10.30 -13.73
CA ASP A 28 -17.95 11.27 -14.43
C ASP A 28 -17.38 11.65 -15.80
N THR A 29 -16.06 11.85 -15.87
CA THR A 29 -15.36 12.18 -17.11
C THR A 29 -15.49 11.05 -18.14
N GLN A 30 -15.27 9.79 -17.75
CA GLN A 30 -15.46 8.63 -18.64
C GLN A 30 -16.89 8.59 -19.20
N ARG A 31 -17.90 8.75 -18.34
CA ARG A 31 -19.32 8.75 -18.74
C ARG A 31 -19.65 9.88 -19.73
N ARG A 32 -19.06 11.06 -19.54
CA ARG A 32 -19.29 12.21 -20.43
C ARG A 32 -18.57 12.05 -21.77
N LEU A 33 -17.40 11.43 -21.78
CA LEU A 33 -16.59 11.23 -22.99
C LEU A 33 -17.13 10.14 -23.90
N SER A 34 -17.74 9.07 -23.37
CA SER A 34 -18.17 7.91 -24.16
C SER A 34 -19.28 8.20 -25.20
N HIS A 35 -19.88 9.39 -25.16
CA HIS A 35 -20.99 9.78 -26.03
C HIS A 35 -20.82 11.15 -26.69
N VAL A 36 -19.72 11.85 -26.44
CA VAL A 36 -19.59 13.27 -26.81
C VAL A 36 -19.51 13.48 -28.32
N LEU A 37 -19.13 12.45 -29.08
CA LEU A 37 -19.06 12.49 -30.53
C LEU A 37 -20.09 11.59 -31.22
N ASP A 38 -21.17 11.16 -30.53
CA ASP A 38 -22.20 10.29 -31.13
C ASP A 38 -22.88 10.93 -32.34
N SER A 39 -22.99 12.26 -32.40
CA SER A 39 -23.51 12.99 -33.57
C SER A 39 -22.60 12.94 -34.80
N SER A 40 -21.35 12.46 -34.68
CA SER A 40 -20.48 12.28 -35.85
C SER A 40 -21.02 11.23 -36.84
N TRP A 41 -21.95 10.38 -36.39
CA TRP A 41 -22.67 9.46 -37.27
C TRP A 41 -23.47 10.19 -38.35
N GLU A 42 -24.08 11.35 -38.04
CA GLU A 42 -24.83 12.14 -39.02
C GLU A 42 -23.90 12.62 -40.15
N VAL A 43 -22.75 13.17 -39.78
CA VAL A 43 -21.70 13.60 -40.72
C VAL A 43 -21.17 12.43 -41.54
N TYR A 44 -21.02 11.25 -40.94
CA TYR A 44 -20.63 10.04 -41.65
C TYR A 44 -21.66 9.65 -42.72
N TYR A 45 -22.95 9.67 -42.39
CA TYR A 45 -24.01 9.32 -43.34
C TYR A 45 -24.11 10.33 -44.48
N ASP A 46 -23.98 11.62 -44.20
CA ASP A 46 -23.97 12.67 -45.23
C ASP A 46 -22.76 12.57 -46.18
N ALA A 47 -21.65 12.01 -45.70
CA ALA A 47 -20.40 11.86 -46.45
C ALA A 47 -20.03 10.40 -46.79
N LEU A 48 -20.99 9.48 -46.80
CA LEU A 48 -20.73 8.03 -46.83
C LEU A 48 -19.95 7.56 -48.07
N LEU A 49 -20.13 8.24 -49.20
CA LEU A 49 -19.42 7.96 -50.46
C LEU A 49 -18.05 8.65 -50.56
N TRP A 50 -17.70 9.48 -49.57
CA TRP A 50 -16.47 10.23 -49.54
C TRP A 50 -15.49 9.61 -48.53
N LYS A 51 -14.20 9.61 -48.87
CA LYS A 51 -13.14 9.17 -47.95
C LYS A 51 -13.14 9.93 -46.61
N SER A 52 -13.64 11.16 -46.61
CA SER A 52 -13.76 11.96 -45.39
C SER A 52 -14.74 11.36 -44.39
N GLY A 53 -15.82 10.71 -44.84
CA GLY A 53 -16.81 10.09 -43.94
C GLY A 53 -16.18 9.00 -43.07
N SER A 54 -15.47 8.05 -43.69
CA SER A 54 -14.78 7.00 -42.92
C SER A 54 -13.66 7.55 -42.02
N ALA A 55 -12.95 8.60 -42.47
CA ALA A 55 -11.94 9.27 -41.66
C ALA A 55 -12.52 9.92 -40.39
N VAL A 56 -13.71 10.51 -40.47
CA VAL A 56 -14.41 11.07 -39.29
C VAL A 56 -14.73 9.96 -38.28
N MET A 57 -15.22 8.81 -38.73
CA MET A 57 -15.53 7.70 -37.83
C MET A 57 -14.28 7.12 -37.17
N SER A 58 -13.18 6.95 -37.91
CA SER A 58 -11.91 6.51 -37.33
C SER A 58 -11.37 7.52 -36.30
N CYS A 59 -11.47 8.82 -36.60
CA CYS A 59 -11.06 9.88 -35.68
C CYS A 59 -11.90 9.86 -34.40
N ARG A 60 -13.23 9.72 -34.54
CA ARG A 60 -14.17 9.61 -33.42
C ARG A 60 -13.78 8.48 -32.48
N THR A 61 -13.61 7.26 -32.99
CA THR A 61 -13.22 6.10 -32.19
C THR A 61 -11.87 6.30 -31.50
N ALA A 62 -10.85 6.73 -32.24
CA ALA A 62 -9.51 6.92 -31.68
C ALA A 62 -9.51 8.00 -30.57
N TRP A 63 -10.30 9.05 -30.74
CA TRP A 63 -10.42 10.12 -29.75
C TRP A 63 -11.17 9.65 -28.50
N GLU A 64 -12.32 8.98 -28.65
CA GLU A 64 -13.12 8.47 -27.53
C GLU A 64 -12.31 7.46 -26.70
N ASP A 65 -11.66 6.51 -27.36
CA ASP A 65 -10.79 5.52 -26.71
C ASP A 65 -9.66 6.19 -25.93
N HIS A 66 -8.99 7.16 -26.55
CA HIS A 66 -7.86 7.85 -25.92
C HIS A 66 -8.29 8.64 -24.68
N MET A 67 -9.40 9.36 -24.77
CA MET A 67 -9.87 10.21 -23.68
C MET A 67 -10.45 9.38 -22.52
N VAL A 68 -11.14 8.27 -22.81
CA VAL A 68 -11.60 7.33 -21.79
C VAL A 68 -10.42 6.69 -21.06
N GLU A 69 -9.38 6.28 -21.79
CA GLU A 69 -8.16 5.72 -21.20
C GLU A 69 -7.43 6.76 -20.33
N LEU A 70 -7.34 8.02 -20.79
CA LEU A 70 -6.79 9.11 -19.98
C LEU A 70 -7.59 9.30 -18.68
N ALA A 71 -8.92 9.28 -18.77
CA ALA A 71 -9.79 9.40 -17.60
C ALA A 71 -9.60 8.23 -16.63
N LYS A 72 -9.47 7.01 -17.14
CA LYS A 72 -9.16 5.82 -16.33
C LYS A 72 -7.84 5.99 -15.55
N LYS A 73 -6.77 6.47 -16.20
CA LYS A 73 -5.48 6.73 -15.54
C LYS A 73 -5.59 7.75 -14.41
N MET A 74 -6.48 8.74 -14.51
CA MET A 74 -6.77 9.66 -13.39
C MET A 74 -7.37 8.92 -12.19
N GLY A 75 -8.29 7.97 -12.42
CA GLY A 75 -8.87 7.16 -11.36
C GLY A 75 -7.84 6.22 -10.71
N GLU A 76 -6.96 5.62 -11.50
CA GLU A 76 -5.85 4.80 -11.01
C GLU A 76 -4.87 5.61 -10.15
N LEU A 77 -4.60 6.87 -10.51
CA LEU A 77 -3.80 7.77 -9.69
C LEU A 77 -4.51 8.10 -8.38
N GLY A 78 -5.83 8.30 -8.40
CA GLY A 78 -6.63 8.46 -7.19
C GLY A 78 -6.53 7.25 -6.26
N GLN A 79 -6.54 6.03 -6.80
CA GLN A 79 -6.32 4.82 -6.01
C GLN A 79 -4.93 4.79 -5.36
N LYS A 80 -3.88 5.12 -6.11
CA LYS A 80 -2.50 5.16 -5.58
C LYS A 80 -2.35 6.15 -4.43
N LEU A 81 -3.08 7.27 -4.45
CA LEU A 81 -3.11 8.21 -3.33
C LEU A 81 -3.71 7.57 -2.07
N GLN A 82 -4.81 6.82 -2.22
CA GLN A 82 -5.44 6.10 -1.10
C GLN A 82 -4.48 5.04 -0.54
N ASP A 83 -3.89 4.22 -1.40
CA ASP A 83 -2.94 3.18 -1.01
C ASP A 83 -1.72 3.78 -0.27
N SER A 84 -1.27 4.97 -0.70
CA SER A 84 -0.18 5.69 -0.04
C SER A 84 -0.58 6.21 1.34
N ALA A 85 -1.78 6.78 1.47
CA ALA A 85 -2.31 7.25 2.75
C ALA A 85 -2.45 6.10 3.76
N ASP A 86 -2.96 4.95 3.32
CA ASP A 86 -3.07 3.74 4.14
C ASP A 86 -1.69 3.22 4.56
N GLY A 87 -0.70 3.29 3.67
CA GLY A 87 0.69 2.94 3.98
C GLY A 87 1.31 3.82 5.06
N TYR A 88 1.04 5.14 5.04
CA TYR A 88 1.50 6.04 6.09
C TYR A 88 0.82 5.77 7.44
N ASP A 89 -0.50 5.55 7.45
CA ASP A 89 -1.22 5.22 8.68
C ASP A 89 -0.72 3.90 9.29
N ALA A 90 -0.41 2.90 8.46
CA ALA A 90 0.15 1.63 8.91
C ALA A 90 1.55 1.80 9.52
N ALA A 91 2.42 2.59 8.90
CA ALA A 91 3.75 2.88 9.41
C ALA A 91 3.70 3.64 10.75
N ASP A 92 2.77 4.59 10.90
CA ASP A 92 2.58 5.33 12.15
C ASP A 92 2.09 4.40 13.28
N GLN A 93 1.12 3.54 12.99
CA GLN A 93 0.65 2.53 13.95
C GLN A 93 1.77 1.57 14.37
N GLU A 94 2.61 1.15 13.42
CA GLU A 94 3.77 0.31 13.71
C GLU A 94 4.74 1.04 14.65
N ALA A 95 5.11 2.29 14.35
CA ALA A 95 5.98 3.11 15.19
C ALA A 95 5.41 3.30 16.61
N VAL A 96 4.12 3.60 16.74
CA VAL A 96 3.43 3.71 18.03
C VAL A 96 3.47 2.38 18.78
N SER A 97 3.34 1.25 18.09
CA SER A 97 3.42 -0.07 18.71
C SER A 97 4.81 -0.37 19.27
N TRP A 98 5.87 -0.03 18.52
CA TRP A 98 7.26 -0.15 18.95
C TRP A 98 7.55 0.73 20.17
N LEU A 99 7.06 1.97 20.15
CA LEU A 99 7.20 2.90 21.29
C LEU A 99 6.51 2.34 22.55
N ARG A 100 5.28 1.83 22.44
CA ARG A 100 4.57 1.21 23.57
C ARG A 100 5.28 -0.04 24.06
N ALA A 101 5.81 -0.87 23.17
CA ALA A 101 6.54 -2.09 23.54
C ALA A 101 7.84 -1.75 24.28
N GLY A 102 8.58 -0.73 23.83
CA GLY A 102 9.81 -0.25 24.47
C GLY A 102 9.58 0.51 25.78
N MET A 103 8.39 1.10 25.98
CA MET A 103 7.98 1.76 27.23
C MET A 103 7.38 0.81 28.26
N ARG A 104 7.23 -0.49 27.96
CA ARG A 104 6.95 -1.49 29.01
C ARG A 104 8.17 -1.51 29.93
N PRO A 105 8.02 -1.24 31.23
CA PRO A 105 9.16 -1.06 32.11
C PRO A 105 10.01 -2.33 32.11
N ALA A 106 11.33 -2.15 32.01
CA ALA A 106 12.34 -3.17 32.30
C ALA A 106 12.38 -3.55 33.81
N GLU A 107 11.22 -3.52 34.47
CA GLU A 107 11.02 -3.80 35.89
C GLU A 107 10.48 -5.20 36.14
N ALA A 108 10.77 -6.15 35.24
CA ALA A 108 10.69 -7.58 35.55
C ALA A 108 12.07 -8.18 35.89
N LEU A 109 13.09 -7.36 36.13
CA LEU A 109 14.35 -7.77 36.74
C LEU A 109 14.37 -7.31 38.20
N THR A 110 13.79 -8.14 39.08
CA THR A 110 13.96 -7.97 40.52
C THR A 110 15.43 -8.20 40.90
N PRO A 111 16.04 -7.35 41.75
CA PRO A 111 17.47 -7.41 42.08
C PRO A 111 17.87 -8.52 43.08
N TRP A 112 17.01 -9.50 43.36
CA TRP A 112 17.18 -10.39 44.51
C TRP A 112 17.96 -11.69 44.26
N SER A 113 18.48 -11.94 43.06
CA SER A 113 19.29 -13.17 42.82
C SER A 113 20.75 -13.07 43.28
N ARG A 114 21.18 -11.89 43.77
CA ARG A 114 22.53 -11.71 44.31
C ARG A 114 22.49 -11.95 45.82
N THR A 115 22.62 -13.21 46.26
CA THR A 115 23.40 -13.66 47.44
C THR A 115 23.06 -15.13 47.74
N ARG A 116 23.97 -16.06 47.40
CA ARG A 116 24.56 -17.01 48.37
C ARG A 116 25.75 -17.74 47.73
N ILE A 117 26.95 -17.17 47.91
CA ILE A 117 28.17 -17.98 48.01
C ILE A 117 28.26 -18.39 49.48
N SER A 118 28.08 -19.67 49.79
CA SER A 118 28.78 -20.33 50.90
C SER A 118 28.53 -21.84 50.90
N SER A 119 29.64 -22.58 50.85
CA SER A 119 29.90 -23.90 51.44
C SER A 119 29.18 -25.15 50.89
N ALA A 120 29.99 -26.01 50.26
CA ALA A 120 29.78 -27.45 50.14
C ALA A 120 29.61 -28.12 51.53
N PRO A 121 29.02 -29.33 51.60
CA PRO A 121 29.90 -30.49 51.57
C PRO A 121 29.40 -31.67 50.72
N THR A 122 30.38 -32.51 50.40
CA THR A 122 30.39 -33.82 49.75
C THR A 122 29.36 -34.84 50.27
N HIS A 123 28.66 -35.50 49.35
CA HIS A 123 28.50 -36.97 49.35
C HIS A 123 27.99 -37.43 47.97
N GLY A 124 28.68 -38.40 47.38
CA GLY A 124 28.46 -38.84 46.01
C GLY A 124 27.32 -39.84 45.84
N SER A 125 26.89 -40.02 44.59
CA SER A 125 26.58 -41.33 44.01
C SER A 125 26.39 -41.20 42.50
N GLU A 126 26.95 -42.15 41.78
CA GLU A 126 26.96 -42.30 40.32
C GLU A 126 25.55 -42.37 39.69
N ARG A 127 25.40 -41.76 38.51
CA ARG A 127 25.04 -42.50 37.27
C ARG A 127 25.06 -41.60 36.02
N THR A 128 25.77 -42.10 35.01
CA THR A 128 25.87 -41.64 33.61
C THR A 128 24.64 -42.08 32.76
N PRO A 129 24.49 -41.62 31.50
CA PRO A 129 23.25 -41.09 30.91
C PRO A 129 22.48 -42.10 30.03
N PRO A 130 21.44 -41.64 29.30
CA PRO A 130 21.50 -41.89 27.86
C PRO A 130 21.16 -40.70 26.96
N THR A 131 21.95 -40.68 25.89
CA THR A 131 21.82 -39.99 24.61
C THR A 131 20.47 -40.22 23.95
N THR A 132 19.81 -39.17 23.44
CA THR A 132 18.95 -39.32 22.26
C THR A 132 18.93 -38.02 21.46
N GLY A 133 19.71 -38.01 20.38
CA GLY A 133 19.60 -37.01 19.33
C GLY A 133 18.27 -37.14 18.59
N ARG A 134 17.72 -36.01 18.15
CA ARG A 134 16.60 -35.99 17.20
C ARG A 134 16.97 -35.06 16.04
N HIS A 135 17.32 -35.69 14.94
CA HIS A 135 17.46 -35.10 13.60
C HIS A 135 16.16 -34.41 13.19
N TRP A 136 16.24 -33.13 12.80
CA TRP A 136 15.22 -32.50 11.97
C TRP A 136 15.53 -32.82 10.50
N ARG A 137 14.65 -33.61 9.88
CA ARG A 137 14.70 -33.94 8.46
C ARG A 137 13.87 -32.88 7.72
N SER A 138 14.55 -32.09 6.89
CA SER A 138 13.97 -31.12 5.95
C SER A 138 13.33 -31.87 4.79
N THR A 139 12.02 -31.71 4.57
CA THR A 139 11.35 -32.11 3.32
C THR A 139 11.24 -30.91 2.40
N ARG A 140 11.86 -31.02 1.23
CA ARG A 140 11.53 -30.27 0.02
C ARG A 140 10.91 -31.27 -0.95
#